data_AF-A0A445EH25-F1
#
_entry.id   AF-A0A445EH25-F1
#
_cell.length_a   1.000
_cell.length_b   1.000
_cell.length_c   1.000
_cell.angle_alpha   90.00
_cell.angle_beta   90.00
_cell.angle_gamma   90.00
#
_symmetry.space_group_name_H-M   'P 1'
#
loop_
_entity.id
_entity.type
_entity.pdbx_description
1 polymer ?
#
loop_
_entity_poly.entity_id
_entity_poly.type
_entity_poly.pdbx_seq_one_letter_code
_entity_poly.pdbx_strand_id
1 'polypeptide(L)' 'MSRIVGRELIVRDNKRFHHFKDGKCSCGDYW' A
#
# COMPACT_ATOMS: atom_id res chain seq x y z
N MET A 1 -8.06 15.85 -12.95
CA MET A 1 -7.21 14.63 -12.86
C MET A 1 -6.78 14.46 -11.42
N SER A 2 -7.12 13.34 -10.77
CA SER A 2 -6.65 13.06 -9.40
C SER A 2 -5.30 12.33 -9.49
N ARG A 3 -4.19 13.03 -9.28
CA ARG A 3 -2.86 12.42 -9.05
C ARG A 3 -2.55 12.53 -7.57
N ILE A 4 -2.98 11.53 -6.81
CA ILE A 4 -2.49 11.33 -5.44
C ILE A 4 -1.15 10.63 -5.57
N VAL A 5 -0.08 11.42 -5.67
CA VAL A 5 1.31 10.94 -5.72
C VAL A 5 2.01 11.30 -4.42
N GLY A 6 2.75 10.35 -3.82
CA GLY A 6 3.55 10.57 -2.62
C GLY A 6 2.83 10.36 -1.27
N ARG A 7 1.63 9.78 -1.25
CA ARG A 7 1.00 9.30 0.00
C ARG A 7 1.26 7.82 0.17
N GLU A 8 1.56 7.41 1.40
CA GLU A 8 1.56 6.02 1.80
C GLU A 8 0.12 5.49 1.77
N LEU A 9 -0.09 4.40 1.05
CA LEU A 9 -1.38 3.72 0.92
C LEU A 9 -1.41 2.58 1.94
N ILE A 10 -2.22 2.71 2.98
CA ILE A 10 -2.39 1.65 3.97
C ILE A 10 -3.65 0.86 3.61
N VAL A 11 -3.48 -0.40 3.23
CA VAL A 11 -4.57 -1.32 2.90
C VAL A 11 -4.68 -2.35 4.02
N ARG A 12 -5.88 -2.69 4.46
CA ARG A 12 -6.10 -3.69 5.50
C ARG A 12 -6.80 -4.91 4.90
N ASP A 13 -6.25 -6.10 5.13
CA ASP A 13 -6.95 -7.37 4.92
C ASP A 13 -7.44 -7.93 6.28
N ASN A 14 -8.01 -9.14 6.26
CA ASN A 14 -8.56 -9.78 7.47
C ASN A 14 -7.53 -10.04 8.58
N LYS A 15 -6.23 -10.05 8.30
CA LYS A 15 -5.16 -10.45 9.22
C LYS A 15 -4.05 -9.41 9.35
N ARG A 16 -3.88 -8.48 8.41
CA ARG A 16 -2.69 -7.63 8.27
C ARG A 16 -2.99 -6.26 7.65
N PHE A 17 -2.09 -5.32 7.93
CA PHE A 17 -2.00 -4.04 7.24
C PHE A 17 -0.84 -4.09 6.25
N HIS A 18 -1.12 -3.67 5.03
CA HIS A 18 -0.19 -3.57 3.91
C HIS A 18 0.15 -2.10 3.71
N HIS A 19 1.43 -1.77 3.81
CA HIS A 19 1.91 -0.42 3.60
C HIS A 19 2.47 -0.31 2.18
N PHE A 20 1.74 0.39 1.32
CA PHE A 20 2.13 0.64 -0.06
C PHE A 20 2.83 1.99 -0.18
N LYS A 21 4.07 1.94 -0.66
CA LYS A 21 4.86 3.12 -1.01
C LYS A 21 5.41 2.95 -2.42
N ASP A 22 5.18 3.94 -3.27
CA ASP A 22 5.63 3.95 -4.67
C ASP A 22 5.21 2.69 -5.47
N GLY A 23 4.05 2.13 -5.13
CA GLY A 23 3.50 0.93 -5.78
C GLY A 23 4.04 -0.40 -5.26
N LYS A 24 4.88 -0.41 -4.22
CA LYS A 24 5.40 -1.63 -3.59
C LYS A 24 4.82 -1.83 -2.20
N CYS A 25 4.45 -3.05 -1.87
CA CYS A 25 4.00 -3.39 -0.52
C CYS A 25 5.20 -3.71 0.39
N SER A 26 5.17 -3.23 1.64
CA SER A 26 6.13 -3.62 2.68
C SER A 26 6.12 -5.12 3.00
N CYS A 27 5.05 -5.84 2.64
CA CYS A 27 4.94 -7.29 2.77
C CYS A 27 5.71 -8.07 1.68
N GLY A 28 6.39 -7.37 0.76
CA GLY A 28 7.17 -7.99 -0.32
C GLY A 28 6.29 -8.52 -1.47
N ASP A 29 5.19 -7.83 -1.75
CA ASP A 29 4.16 -8.21 -2.74
C ASP A 29 3.49 -9.57 -2.50
N TYR A 30 3.68 -10.16 -1.32
CA TYR A 30 2.87 -11.27 -0.83
C TYR A 30 1.55 -10.71 -0.26
N TRP A 31 0.46 -10.89 -1.00
CA TRP A 31 -0.92 -10.63 -0.57
C TRP A 31 -1.43 -11.70 0.40
#